data_AF-A0A947RJ30-F1
#
_entry.id   AF-A0A947RJ30-F1
#
_cell.length_a   1.000
_cell.length_b   1.000
_cell.length_c   1.000
_cell.angle_alpha   90.00
_cell.angle_beta   90.00
_cell.angle_gamma   90.00
#
_symmetry.space_group_name_H-M   'P 1'
#
loop_
_entity.id
_entity.type
_entity.pdbx_description
1 polymer ?
#
loop_
_entity_poly.entity_id
_entity_poly.type
_entity_poly.pdbx_seq_one_letter_code
_entity_poly.pdbx_strand_id
1 'polypeptide(L)'
;MIKKGNKKLIVIFGVLFFALPFFVFAYSSGTQSKFYLEQDFDKNDRETLYATIRYVSTNAYFYLENQWWEALPVGKRDALNTKLADLAKHFDSEIYPKMTDTYGAEWRPGIDGDYKITILFHQMKNEAAGYFRAMDEYPAIQAPGSNEREMIYLNTEVLDNLYPESYVAHEFMHLITFNQKNRQIGKDEDVWLNELRAEYVPTLLGYDAEYTGTNLQTRVRNFIDYPNDSLAEWKGSISDYGIISMFGHYLVEHYGINILRDSLSSSSVGLISLDYALAKNNIKKNIAEVFTDWLIAISANDCTLGEAYCYDNDFLNAIKVAPSLIYLPSTQESHLSLIYAIQEWSGNWYKIVGGDKGLKVEFRGLTSKSFIVPYLIERGNKIQSVNFLGLDGNNQGTIELPYFGENNQSLILLPVIEKKVSNFSDNEPVWRFSLTVSTFKNGDSGNEEEPKPEPEPKPISQMTIAELRVKILEIQQMLIQLLAELQKTKGTVVDCGKINNNLYFGLTNSAEVRCLQEFLKNQGSGIYPEGLITGNFYFATKQAVIRFQEKYASEILLPLGLQAGTGYVGGSTRSKINQLLGK
;
A
#
# COMPACT_ATOMS: atom_id res chain seq x y z
N MET A 1 -31.29 37.58 64.90
CA MET A 1 -30.44 37.17 66.04
C MET A 1 -30.05 35.70 65.90
N ILE A 2 -28.76 35.47 65.64
CA ILE A 2 -27.85 34.42 66.10
C ILE A 2 -28.42 33.16 66.84
N LYS A 3 -28.04 31.99 66.28
CA LYS A 3 -27.68 30.64 66.83
C LYS A 3 -28.68 29.74 67.58
N LYS A 4 -28.76 28.50 67.07
CA LYS A 4 -28.36 27.20 67.70
C LYS A 4 -28.34 26.18 66.55
N GLY A 5 -27.31 25.39 66.24
CA GLY A 5 -26.22 24.84 67.03
C GLY A 5 -26.46 23.33 67.26
N ASN A 6 -26.35 22.49 66.22
CA ASN A 6 -26.32 21.03 66.38
C ASN A 6 -24.97 20.48 65.90
N LYS A 7 -24.16 20.03 66.86
CA LYS A 7 -22.92 19.28 66.64
C LYS A 7 -23.30 17.85 66.26
N LYS A 8 -22.88 17.38 65.07
CA LYS A 8 -22.81 15.95 64.76
C LYS A 8 -21.40 15.43 65.04
N LEU A 9 -21.37 14.32 65.77
CA LEU A 9 -20.21 13.54 66.17
C LEU A 9 -19.48 13.02 64.92
N ILE A 10 -18.20 13.35 64.76
CA ILE A 10 -17.32 12.76 63.73
C ILE A 10 -16.73 11.49 64.35
N VAL A 11 -17.12 10.33 63.81
CA VAL A 11 -16.44 9.06 64.07
C VAL A 11 -15.35 8.91 63.01
N ILE A 12 -14.09 9.02 63.44
CA ILE A 12 -12.93 8.77 62.59
C ILE A 12 -12.77 7.25 62.50
N PHE A 13 -13.14 6.66 61.36
CA PHE A 13 -12.68 5.31 61.00
C PHE A 13 -11.24 5.44 60.50
N GLY A 14 -10.28 4.98 61.30
CA GLY A 14 -8.92 4.77 60.85
C GLY A 14 -8.91 3.65 59.82
N VAL A 15 -8.72 4.01 58.55
CA VAL A 15 -8.41 3.04 57.49
C VAL A 15 -6.94 2.68 57.67
N LEU A 16 -6.68 1.50 58.24
CA LEU A 16 -5.37 0.84 58.13
C LEU A 16 -5.14 0.55 56.64
N PHE A 17 -4.24 1.32 56.02
CA PHE A 17 -3.65 0.99 54.73
C PHE A 17 -2.81 -0.28 54.92
N PHE A 18 -3.37 -1.45 54.62
CA PHE A 18 -2.56 -2.64 54.37
C PHE A 18 -1.81 -2.39 53.06
N ALA A 19 -0.53 -2.05 53.16
CA ALA A 19 0.38 -2.15 52.03
C ALA A 19 0.44 -3.63 51.63
N LEU A 20 -0.25 -4.00 50.54
CA LEU A 20 -0.01 -5.27 49.87
C LEU A 20 1.46 -5.27 49.42
N PRO A 21 2.29 -6.24 49.82
CA PRO A 21 3.63 -6.36 49.29
C PRO A 21 3.53 -6.57 47.78
N PHE A 22 4.09 -5.65 47.00
CA PHE A 22 4.39 -5.90 45.59
C PHE A 22 5.42 -7.04 45.55
N PHE A 23 4.97 -8.26 45.31
CA PHE A 23 5.86 -9.39 45.06
C PHE A 23 6.42 -9.21 43.64
N VAL A 24 7.68 -8.81 43.54
CA VAL A 24 8.43 -8.91 42.28
C VAL A 24 8.81 -10.39 42.11
N PHE A 25 8.14 -11.10 41.21
CA PHE A 25 8.49 -12.48 40.87
C PHE A 25 9.62 -12.48 39.85
N ALA A 26 10.87 -12.61 40.31
CA ALA A 26 11.98 -12.86 39.41
C ALA A 26 11.88 -14.29 38.86
N TYR A 27 11.51 -14.45 37.59
CA TYR A 27 11.53 -15.76 36.93
C TYR A 27 12.96 -16.22 36.62
N SER A 28 13.20 -17.53 36.73
CA SER A 28 14.49 -18.16 36.44
C SER A 28 14.41 -19.06 35.20
N SER A 29 15.55 -19.34 34.56
CA SER A 29 15.60 -20.33 33.48
C SER A 29 14.98 -21.66 33.93
N GLY A 30 14.17 -22.27 33.05
CA GLY A 30 13.41 -23.48 33.35
C GLY A 30 12.03 -23.26 33.96
N THR A 31 11.63 -22.02 34.31
CA THR A 31 10.26 -21.77 34.75
C THR A 31 9.28 -21.96 33.59
N GLN A 32 8.26 -22.79 33.80
CA GLN A 32 7.15 -23.02 32.89
C GLN A 32 5.99 -22.06 33.20
N SER A 33 5.33 -21.54 32.16
CA SER A 33 4.16 -20.68 32.28
C SER A 33 3.11 -21.04 31.23
N LYS A 34 1.84 -20.76 31.54
CA LYS A 34 0.73 -20.86 30.58
C LYS A 34 0.53 -19.50 29.95
N PHE A 35 0.40 -19.46 28.63
CA PHE A 35 0.13 -18.24 27.86
C PHE A 35 -1.20 -18.35 27.12
N TYR A 36 -1.93 -17.24 27.07
CA TYR A 36 -3.01 -17.00 26.12
C TYR A 36 -2.43 -16.50 24.79
N LEU A 37 -3.06 -16.85 23.68
CA LEU A 37 -2.59 -16.56 22.32
C LEU A 37 -3.69 -15.88 21.49
N GLU A 38 -3.30 -15.35 20.34
CA GLU A 38 -4.26 -15.02 19.28
C GLU A 38 -4.50 -16.24 18.38
N GLN A 39 -5.77 -16.68 18.32
CA GLN A 39 -6.13 -17.94 17.66
C GLN A 39 -5.87 -17.90 16.15
N ASP A 40 -6.09 -16.73 15.55
CA ASP A 40 -5.92 -16.54 14.11
C ASP A 40 -4.46 -16.73 13.67
N PHE A 41 -3.51 -16.48 14.56
CA PHE A 41 -2.08 -16.66 14.29
C PHE A 41 -1.55 -18.05 14.66
N ASP A 42 -2.11 -18.73 15.66
CA ASP A 42 -1.59 -20.03 16.12
C ASP A 42 -1.78 -21.14 15.07
N LYS A 43 -0.73 -21.94 14.84
CA LYS A 43 -0.74 -23.01 13.83
C LYS A 43 -1.86 -24.03 14.01
N ASN A 44 -2.28 -24.27 15.25
CA ASN A 44 -3.26 -25.30 15.61
C ASN A 44 -4.54 -24.68 16.20
N ASP A 45 -4.78 -23.39 15.96
CA ASP A 45 -5.94 -22.64 16.47
C ASP A 45 -6.09 -22.75 18.01
N ARG A 46 -4.97 -22.81 18.73
CA ARG A 46 -4.97 -22.90 20.20
C ARG A 46 -5.21 -21.53 20.82
N GLU A 47 -6.09 -21.47 21.83
CA GLU A 47 -6.26 -20.26 22.65
C GLU A 47 -5.19 -20.12 23.74
N THR A 48 -4.58 -21.25 24.14
CA THR A 48 -3.53 -21.26 25.16
C THR A 48 -2.47 -22.32 24.89
N LEU A 49 -1.24 -22.08 25.35
CA LEU A 49 -0.16 -23.06 25.35
C LEU A 49 0.69 -22.98 26.63
N TYR A 50 1.54 -23.99 26.83
CA TYR A 50 2.60 -23.93 27.83
C TYR A 50 3.95 -23.69 27.17
N ALA A 51 4.72 -22.77 27.74
CA ALA A 51 6.08 -22.46 27.32
C ALA A 51 7.02 -22.39 28.51
N THR A 52 8.31 -22.59 28.25
CA THR A 52 9.36 -22.60 29.28
C THR A 52 10.43 -21.58 28.96
N ILE A 53 10.89 -20.84 29.97
CA ILE A 53 12.04 -19.94 29.85
C ILE A 53 13.28 -20.76 29.47
N ARG A 54 13.87 -20.44 28.33
CA ARG A 54 15.14 -21.01 27.88
C ARG A 54 16.32 -20.08 28.15
N TYR A 55 16.09 -18.78 28.09
CA TYR A 55 17.11 -17.78 28.36
C TYR A 55 16.54 -16.59 29.12
N VAL A 56 17.35 -16.01 30.00
CA VAL A 56 17.03 -14.78 30.75
C VAL A 56 18.13 -13.77 30.47
N SER A 57 17.78 -12.65 29.85
CA SER A 57 18.67 -11.53 29.58
C SER A 57 18.46 -10.42 30.62
N THR A 58 19.15 -9.29 30.44
CA THR A 58 18.99 -8.07 31.24
C THR A 58 17.61 -7.47 31.07
N ASN A 59 17.06 -7.45 29.85
CA ASN A 59 15.78 -6.80 29.57
C ASN A 59 14.65 -7.75 29.13
N ALA A 60 14.91 -9.06 28.96
CA ALA A 60 13.87 -9.98 28.47
C ALA A 60 13.96 -11.42 29.01
N TYR A 61 12.80 -12.07 29.02
CA TYR A 61 12.63 -13.50 29.17
C TYR A 61 12.34 -14.16 27.81
N PHE A 62 13.12 -15.16 27.43
CA PHE A 62 12.95 -15.88 26.17
C PHE A 62 12.26 -17.22 26.42
N TYR A 63 11.00 -17.32 26.03
CA TYR A 63 10.17 -18.51 26.18
C TYR A 63 10.06 -19.27 24.85
N LEU A 64 10.21 -20.59 24.90
CA LEU A 64 9.86 -21.48 23.78
C LEU A 64 8.66 -22.34 24.17
N GLU A 65 7.70 -22.51 23.26
CA GLU A 65 6.59 -23.43 23.50
C GLU A 65 7.10 -24.87 23.71
N ASN A 66 6.45 -25.58 24.64
CA ASN A 66 6.94 -26.88 25.10
C ASN A 66 6.75 -27.96 24.03
N GLN A 67 5.58 -28.01 23.39
CA GLN A 67 5.24 -29.08 22.44
C GLN A 67 6.19 -29.11 21.24
N TRP A 68 6.49 -27.94 20.66
CA TRP A 68 7.44 -27.83 19.56
C TRP A 68 8.86 -28.18 20.00
N TRP A 69 9.31 -27.62 21.14
CA TRP A 69 10.64 -27.89 21.66
C TRP A 69 10.88 -29.39 21.93
N GLU A 70 9.91 -30.06 22.54
CA GLU A 70 9.96 -31.50 22.85
C GLU A 70 9.93 -32.39 21.60
N ALA A 71 9.41 -31.90 20.48
CA ALA A 71 9.45 -32.59 19.20
C ALA A 71 10.81 -32.48 18.49
N LEU A 72 11.68 -31.53 18.87
CA LEU A 72 12.99 -31.34 18.24
C LEU A 72 13.99 -32.43 18.66
N PRO A 73 14.88 -32.89 17.74
CA PRO A 73 16.03 -33.70 18.10
C PRO A 73 16.98 -32.96 19.06
N VAL A 74 17.66 -33.69 19.95
CA VAL A 74 18.58 -33.10 20.96
C VAL A 74 19.62 -32.17 20.34
N GLY A 75 20.28 -32.58 19.25
CA GLY A 75 21.28 -31.73 18.59
C GLY A 75 20.72 -30.41 18.04
N LYS A 76 19.43 -30.36 17.65
CA LYS A 76 18.78 -29.11 17.23
C LYS A 76 18.49 -28.21 18.44
N ARG A 77 18.14 -28.77 19.59
CA ARG A 77 17.91 -28.03 20.83
C ARG A 77 19.17 -27.32 21.31
N ASP A 78 20.32 -27.99 21.23
CA ASP A 78 21.60 -27.41 21.63
C ASP A 78 21.98 -26.22 20.73
N ALA A 79 21.85 -26.38 19.40
CA ALA A 79 22.07 -25.29 18.46
C ALA A 79 21.12 -24.10 18.69
N LEU A 80 19.86 -24.38 19.01
CA LEU A 80 18.85 -23.36 19.27
C LEU A 80 19.11 -22.59 20.57
N ASN A 81 19.62 -23.25 21.61
CA ASN A 81 20.03 -22.58 22.84
C ASN A 81 21.15 -21.56 22.58
N THR A 82 22.13 -21.89 21.73
CA THR A 82 23.18 -20.95 21.32
C THR A 82 22.58 -19.77 20.56
N LYS A 83 21.73 -20.02 19.56
CA LYS A 83 21.05 -18.96 18.80
C LYS A 83 20.23 -18.03 19.70
N LEU A 84 19.50 -18.58 20.68
CA LEU A 84 18.73 -17.78 21.64
C LEU A 84 19.63 -16.93 22.55
N ALA A 85 20.78 -17.46 22.98
CA ALA A 85 21.73 -16.70 23.77
C ALA A 85 22.33 -15.52 22.97
N ASP A 86 22.65 -15.74 21.69
CA ASP A 86 23.15 -14.69 20.80
C ASP A 86 22.07 -13.63 20.53
N LEU A 87 20.84 -14.05 20.23
CA LEU A 87 19.69 -13.15 20.05
C LEU A 87 19.42 -12.33 21.32
N ALA A 88 19.47 -12.96 22.50
CA ALA A 88 19.28 -12.27 23.77
C ALA A 88 20.37 -11.24 24.06
N LYS A 89 21.62 -11.55 23.69
CA LYS A 89 22.74 -10.62 23.77
C LYS A 89 22.53 -9.42 22.84
N HIS A 90 22.17 -9.65 21.58
CA HIS A 90 21.88 -8.57 20.62
C HIS A 90 20.67 -7.72 21.05
N PHE A 91 19.64 -8.35 21.63
CA PHE A 91 18.51 -7.62 22.19
C PHE A 91 18.96 -6.63 23.26
N ASP A 92 19.78 -7.06 24.22
CA ASP A 92 20.25 -6.19 25.30
C ASP A 92 21.29 -5.15 24.84
N SER A 93 22.19 -5.49 23.91
CA SER A 93 23.32 -4.63 23.55
C SER A 93 23.01 -3.66 22.41
N GLU A 94 22.11 -4.01 21.49
CA GLU A 94 21.82 -3.23 20.28
C GLU A 94 20.36 -2.80 20.20
N ILE A 95 19.42 -3.76 20.20
CA ILE A 95 17.99 -3.49 19.92
C ILE A 95 17.39 -2.60 20.99
N TYR A 96 17.41 -3.05 22.24
CA TYR A 96 16.80 -2.36 23.37
C TYR A 96 17.32 -0.93 23.55
N PRO A 97 18.64 -0.67 23.69
CA PRO A 97 19.13 0.68 23.92
C PRO A 97 18.87 1.62 22.74
N LYS A 98 19.06 1.16 21.48
CA LYS A 98 18.88 2.04 20.31
C LYS A 98 17.40 2.39 20.08
N MET A 99 16.51 1.42 20.21
CA MET A 99 15.08 1.65 20.03
C MET A 99 14.50 2.53 21.14
N THR A 100 14.88 2.29 22.39
CA THR A 100 14.37 3.08 23.52
C THR A 100 14.92 4.51 23.56
N ASP A 101 16.16 4.72 23.10
CA ASP A 101 16.73 6.06 22.88
C ASP A 101 16.01 6.80 21.73
N THR A 102 15.66 6.09 20.67
CA THR A 102 15.02 6.69 19.48
C THR A 102 13.54 6.99 19.69
N TYR A 103 12.77 6.01 20.16
CA TYR A 103 11.30 6.05 20.17
C TYR A 103 10.70 6.19 21.57
N GLY A 104 11.52 6.08 22.62
CA GLY A 104 11.05 5.94 24.01
C GLY A 104 10.90 4.48 24.41
N ALA A 105 10.62 4.24 25.69
CA ALA A 105 10.54 2.88 26.25
C ALA A 105 9.17 2.23 26.06
N GLU A 106 9.10 0.92 26.23
CA GLU A 106 7.91 0.15 26.62
C GLU A 106 7.42 0.51 28.03
N TRP A 107 6.28 -0.02 28.48
CA TRP A 107 5.83 0.19 29.84
C TRP A 107 6.83 -0.42 30.84
N ARG A 108 7.53 0.42 31.61
CA ARG A 108 8.55 -0.04 32.55
C ARG A 108 8.54 0.74 33.89
N PRO A 109 8.39 0.07 35.06
CA PRO A 109 7.98 -1.33 35.19
C PRO A 109 6.60 -1.54 34.61
N GLY A 110 6.37 -2.75 34.13
CA GLY A 110 5.18 -3.17 33.42
C GLY A 110 3.93 -3.32 34.28
N ILE A 111 2.85 -3.82 33.68
CA ILE A 111 1.59 -4.14 34.37
C ILE A 111 1.80 -5.14 35.52
N ASP A 112 2.72 -6.09 35.37
CA ASP A 112 3.10 -7.08 36.39
C ASP A 112 4.16 -6.57 37.37
N GLY A 113 4.65 -5.34 37.18
CA GLY A 113 5.72 -4.74 37.98
C GLY A 113 7.13 -5.26 37.65
N ASP A 114 7.28 -6.09 36.60
CA ASP A 114 8.58 -6.53 36.12
C ASP A 114 9.24 -5.46 35.24
N TYR A 115 10.57 -5.47 35.20
CA TYR A 115 11.39 -4.63 34.34
C TYR A 115 11.84 -5.36 33.08
N LYS A 116 11.49 -6.64 32.90
CA LYS A 116 11.81 -7.43 31.72
C LYS A 116 10.56 -7.71 30.91
N ILE A 117 10.66 -7.59 29.60
CA ILE A 117 9.60 -8.03 28.70
C ILE A 117 9.63 -9.55 28.52
N THR A 118 8.53 -10.12 28.05
CA THR A 118 8.45 -11.53 27.64
C THR A 118 8.51 -11.65 26.12
N ILE A 119 9.42 -12.47 25.61
CA ILE A 119 9.49 -12.84 24.19
C ILE A 119 9.09 -14.31 24.08
N LEU A 120 7.92 -14.58 23.51
CA LEU A 120 7.36 -15.92 23.36
C LEU A 120 7.49 -16.41 21.91
N PHE A 121 8.19 -17.51 21.71
CA PHE A 121 8.24 -18.21 20.43
C PHE A 121 7.26 -19.38 20.41
N HIS A 122 6.34 -19.37 19.45
CA HIS A 122 5.41 -20.48 19.20
C HIS A 122 5.18 -20.72 17.70
N GLN A 123 4.65 -21.89 17.36
CA GLN A 123 4.28 -22.24 15.99
C GLN A 123 3.06 -21.41 15.54
N MET A 124 3.23 -20.66 14.45
CA MET A 124 2.16 -19.86 13.83
C MET A 124 1.78 -20.41 12.45
N LYS A 125 0.63 -19.98 11.92
CA LYS A 125 0.21 -20.25 10.54
C LYS A 125 1.18 -19.58 9.56
N ASN A 126 1.29 -20.14 8.35
CA ASN A 126 2.20 -19.64 7.31
C ASN A 126 1.95 -18.15 7.05
N GLU A 127 3.03 -17.39 6.77
CA GLU A 127 3.09 -15.95 6.48
C GLU A 127 3.21 -15.00 7.69
N ALA A 128 2.84 -15.42 8.90
CA ALA A 128 3.05 -14.61 10.10
C ALA A 128 4.44 -14.85 10.73
N ALA A 129 5.23 -13.78 10.86
CA ALA A 129 6.53 -13.83 11.53
C ALA A 129 6.44 -13.51 13.03
N GLY A 130 5.47 -12.70 13.42
CA GLY A 130 5.22 -12.30 14.80
C GLY A 130 3.90 -11.53 14.93
N TYR A 131 3.55 -11.19 16.17
CA TYR A 131 2.50 -10.24 16.48
C TYR A 131 2.66 -9.66 17.89
N PHE A 132 1.96 -8.53 18.13
CA PHE A 132 1.76 -7.92 19.44
C PHE A 132 0.27 -7.91 19.82
N ARG A 133 -0.04 -8.24 21.08
CA ARG A 133 -1.40 -8.21 21.63
C ARG A 133 -1.51 -7.12 22.69
N ALA A 134 -2.09 -5.98 22.31
CA ALA A 134 -2.35 -4.89 23.25
C ALA A 134 -3.20 -5.31 24.47
N MET A 135 -4.03 -6.34 24.35
CA MET A 135 -4.85 -6.83 25.46
C MET A 135 -4.02 -7.39 26.63
N ASP A 136 -2.78 -7.85 26.38
CA ASP A 136 -1.90 -8.38 27.43
C ASP A 136 -1.39 -7.28 28.38
N GLU A 137 -1.53 -6.01 27.99
CA GLU A 137 -1.19 -4.82 28.77
C GLU A 137 -2.33 -4.35 29.69
N TYR A 138 -3.43 -5.11 29.75
CA TYR A 138 -4.58 -4.79 30.59
C TYR A 138 -4.82 -5.88 31.63
N PRO A 139 -5.37 -5.54 32.82
CA PRO A 139 -5.72 -6.53 33.81
C PRO A 139 -6.71 -7.56 33.25
N ALA A 140 -6.57 -8.83 33.64
CA ALA A 140 -7.41 -9.93 33.16
C ALA A 140 -8.91 -9.73 33.49
N ILE A 141 -9.21 -8.90 34.50
CA ILE A 141 -10.58 -8.49 34.83
C ILE A 141 -11.20 -7.54 33.77
N GLN A 142 -10.38 -6.79 33.05
CA GLN A 142 -10.79 -5.90 31.95
C GLN A 142 -10.71 -6.60 30.60
N ALA A 143 -9.66 -7.38 30.39
CA ALA A 143 -9.41 -8.15 29.17
C ALA A 143 -9.25 -9.64 29.50
N PRO A 144 -10.35 -10.42 29.53
CA PRO A 144 -10.26 -11.86 29.75
C PRO A 144 -9.33 -12.51 28.72
N GLY A 145 -8.35 -13.29 29.19
CA GLY A 145 -7.32 -13.88 28.32
C GLY A 145 -6.09 -12.98 28.10
N SER A 146 -5.98 -11.88 28.86
CA SER A 146 -4.72 -11.14 29.03
C SER A 146 -3.69 -12.00 29.76
N ASN A 147 -2.45 -11.96 29.29
CA ASN A 147 -1.31 -12.52 30.01
C ASN A 147 -0.79 -11.60 31.12
N GLU A 148 -1.30 -10.36 31.23
CA GLU A 148 -0.88 -9.33 32.17
C GLU A 148 0.65 -9.13 32.17
N ARG A 149 1.23 -8.94 30.96
CA ARG A 149 2.67 -8.81 30.73
C ARG A 149 2.97 -7.97 29.50
N GLU A 150 4.08 -7.25 29.56
CA GLU A 150 4.72 -6.62 28.40
C GLU A 150 5.38 -7.71 27.56
N MET A 151 4.73 -8.09 26.46
CA MET A 151 5.16 -9.24 25.69
C MET A 151 4.97 -9.14 24.18
N ILE A 152 5.85 -9.83 23.46
CA ILE A 152 5.83 -9.97 22.01
C ILE A 152 5.87 -11.45 21.63
N TYR A 153 5.22 -11.78 20.52
CA TYR A 153 5.06 -13.15 20.04
C TYR A 153 5.78 -13.30 18.71
N LEU A 154 6.62 -14.33 18.60
CA LEU A 154 7.38 -14.62 17.38
C LEU A 154 7.12 -16.05 16.93
N ASN A 155 7.09 -16.25 15.62
CA ASN A 155 7.01 -17.59 15.05
C ASN A 155 8.33 -18.33 15.34
N THR A 156 8.25 -19.60 15.75
CA THR A 156 9.44 -20.46 15.92
C THR A 156 10.33 -20.53 14.68
N GLU A 157 9.77 -20.37 13.48
CA GLU A 157 10.51 -20.36 12.21
C GLU A 157 11.45 -19.15 12.07
N VAL A 158 11.19 -18.04 12.78
CA VAL A 158 12.07 -16.86 12.82
C VAL A 158 13.47 -17.22 13.30
N LEU A 159 13.60 -18.19 14.21
CA LEU A 159 14.89 -18.62 14.75
C LEU A 159 15.78 -19.31 13.70
N ASP A 160 15.23 -19.67 12.54
CA ASP A 160 15.97 -20.22 11.41
C ASP A 160 16.30 -19.18 10.32
N ASN A 161 15.77 -17.95 10.42
CA ASN A 161 16.09 -16.86 9.50
C ASN A 161 17.53 -16.36 9.68
N LEU A 162 18.02 -15.65 8.65
CA LEU A 162 19.36 -15.06 8.66
C LEU A 162 19.50 -13.92 9.69
N TYR A 163 18.41 -13.15 9.88
CA TYR A 163 18.34 -12.00 10.79
C TYR A 163 17.11 -12.10 11.72
N PRO A 164 17.08 -13.04 12.68
CA PRO A 164 15.99 -13.14 13.66
C PRO A 164 15.79 -11.85 14.47
N GLU A 165 16.85 -11.08 14.66
CA GLU A 165 16.86 -9.79 15.34
C GLU A 165 15.90 -8.78 14.70
N SER A 166 15.78 -8.79 13.36
CA SER A 166 14.91 -7.87 12.63
C SER A 166 13.44 -8.05 13.03
N TYR A 167 13.00 -9.30 13.22
CA TYR A 167 11.62 -9.61 13.60
C TYR A 167 11.36 -9.28 15.07
N VAL A 168 12.32 -9.56 15.96
CA VAL A 168 12.21 -9.17 17.38
C VAL A 168 12.12 -7.65 17.51
N ALA A 169 12.94 -6.91 16.76
CA ALA A 169 12.93 -5.46 16.77
C ALA A 169 11.62 -4.89 16.19
N HIS A 170 11.10 -5.48 15.12
CA HIS A 170 9.80 -5.13 14.56
C HIS A 170 8.68 -5.23 15.60
N GLU A 171 8.53 -6.40 16.25
CA GLU A 171 7.46 -6.59 17.25
C GLU A 171 7.67 -5.72 18.49
N PHE A 172 8.93 -5.52 18.91
CA PHE A 172 9.25 -4.63 20.02
C PHE A 172 8.83 -3.18 19.75
N MET A 173 8.83 -2.75 18.47
CA MET A 173 8.34 -1.42 18.09
C MET A 173 6.86 -1.25 18.45
N HIS A 174 6.01 -2.26 18.27
CA HIS A 174 4.60 -2.18 18.62
C HIS A 174 4.39 -2.03 20.13
N LEU A 175 5.19 -2.75 20.93
CA LEU A 175 5.17 -2.64 22.39
C LEU A 175 5.59 -1.23 22.86
N ILE A 176 6.61 -0.64 22.24
CA ILE A 176 6.99 0.76 22.47
C ILE A 176 5.85 1.69 22.04
N THR A 177 5.28 1.52 20.85
CA THR A 177 4.17 2.34 20.35
C THR A 177 3.00 2.32 21.33
N PHE A 178 2.63 1.14 21.83
CA PHE A 178 1.55 1.00 22.80
C PHE A 178 1.78 1.87 24.04
N ASN A 179 2.99 1.84 24.60
CA ASN A 179 3.32 2.70 25.72
C ASN A 179 3.24 4.20 25.35
N GLN A 180 4.01 4.59 24.33
CA GLN A 180 4.25 5.99 24.00
C GLN A 180 2.99 6.69 23.48
N LYS A 181 2.15 5.97 22.73
CA LYS A 181 0.94 6.52 22.09
C LYS A 181 -0.34 6.17 22.83
N ASN A 182 -0.62 4.88 22.99
CA ASN A 182 -1.90 4.43 23.50
C ASN A 182 -2.01 4.72 25.00
N ARG A 183 -1.02 4.30 25.80
CA ARG A 183 -1.09 4.45 27.26
C ARG A 183 -0.79 5.87 27.74
N GLN A 184 0.31 6.47 27.30
CA GLN A 184 0.73 7.78 27.80
C GLN A 184 -0.08 8.95 27.23
N ILE A 185 -0.44 8.89 25.94
CA ILE A 185 -1.14 9.98 25.25
C ILE A 185 -2.65 9.71 25.15
N GLY A 186 -3.08 8.45 25.20
CA GLY A 186 -4.50 8.08 25.07
C GLY A 186 -4.99 8.14 23.62
N LYS A 187 -4.13 7.77 22.66
CA LYS A 187 -4.44 7.75 21.23
C LYS A 187 -4.03 6.44 20.59
N ASP A 188 -4.87 5.92 19.72
CA ASP A 188 -4.53 4.82 18.82
C ASP A 188 -3.96 5.39 17.53
N GLU A 189 -2.89 4.79 17.02
CA GLU A 189 -2.27 5.18 15.75
C GLU A 189 -2.97 4.50 14.56
N ASP A 190 -2.93 5.12 13.38
CA ASP A 190 -3.31 4.44 12.15
C ASP A 190 -2.39 3.23 11.92
N VAL A 191 -2.97 2.07 11.61
CA VAL A 191 -2.23 0.80 11.50
C VAL A 191 -1.05 0.91 10.54
N TRP A 192 -1.28 1.45 9.33
CA TRP A 192 -0.23 1.61 8.32
C TRP A 192 1.00 2.38 8.83
N LEU A 193 0.81 3.40 9.68
CA LEU A 193 1.91 4.22 10.20
C LEU A 193 2.61 3.53 11.38
N ASN A 194 1.87 2.74 12.17
CA ASN A 194 2.47 1.87 13.18
C ASN A 194 3.39 0.83 12.52
N GLU A 195 2.90 0.18 11.45
CA GLU A 195 3.66 -0.80 10.66
C GLU A 195 4.84 -0.16 9.94
N LEU A 196 4.69 1.05 9.39
CA LEU A 196 5.79 1.76 8.74
C LEU A 196 6.98 1.94 9.69
N ARG A 197 6.72 2.30 10.95
CA ARG A 197 7.80 2.43 11.95
C ARG A 197 8.44 1.08 12.24
N ALA A 198 7.65 0.02 12.39
CA ALA A 198 8.14 -1.33 12.66
C ALA A 198 8.95 -1.90 11.47
N GLU A 199 8.56 -1.62 10.23
CA GLU A 199 9.28 -2.00 9.00
C GLU A 199 10.61 -1.24 8.83
N TYR A 200 10.72 -0.01 9.37
CA TYR A 200 11.96 0.76 9.27
C TYR A 200 12.99 0.41 10.36
N VAL A 201 12.56 -0.15 11.49
CA VAL A 201 13.43 -0.46 12.64
C VAL A 201 14.61 -1.38 12.29
N PRO A 202 14.48 -2.45 11.48
CA PRO A 202 15.62 -3.26 11.05
C PRO A 202 16.72 -2.44 10.35
N THR A 203 16.33 -1.47 9.51
CA THR A 203 17.26 -0.56 8.83
C THR A 203 17.91 0.38 9.82
N LEU A 204 17.14 0.95 10.75
CA LEU A 204 17.67 1.76 11.85
C LEU A 204 18.74 0.99 12.64
N LEU A 205 18.56 -0.30 12.87
CA LEU A 205 19.49 -1.16 13.60
C LEU A 205 20.68 -1.66 12.74
N GLY A 206 20.65 -1.44 11.43
CA GLY A 206 21.70 -1.86 10.49
C GLY A 206 21.56 -3.30 9.99
N TYR A 207 20.42 -3.96 10.25
CA TYR A 207 20.19 -5.34 9.81
C TYR A 207 19.87 -5.46 8.31
N ASP A 208 19.60 -4.35 7.64
CA ASP A 208 19.44 -4.31 6.18
C ASP A 208 20.72 -3.85 5.43
N ALA A 209 21.85 -3.71 6.14
CA ALA A 209 23.12 -3.30 5.53
C ALA A 209 23.61 -4.33 4.48
N GLU A 210 23.33 -5.61 4.69
CA GLU A 210 23.49 -6.65 3.66
C GLU A 210 22.13 -6.96 3.05
N TYR A 211 21.78 -6.30 1.95
CA TYR A 211 20.44 -6.38 1.35
C TYR A 211 19.92 -7.80 1.09
N THR A 212 20.78 -8.75 0.72
CA THR A 212 20.34 -10.10 0.31
C THR A 212 19.87 -10.93 1.51
N GLY A 213 18.66 -11.48 1.42
CA GLY A 213 18.06 -12.30 2.49
C GLY A 213 17.36 -11.51 3.59
N THR A 214 17.29 -10.18 3.45
CA THR A 214 16.62 -9.30 4.41
C THR A 214 15.11 -9.21 4.16
N ASN A 215 14.39 -8.71 5.16
CA ASN A 215 12.99 -8.37 4.99
C ASN A 215 12.81 -7.22 3.98
N LEU A 216 13.71 -6.22 4.01
CA LEU A 216 13.70 -5.10 3.06
C LEU A 216 13.73 -5.58 1.60
N GLN A 217 14.55 -6.57 1.26
CA GLN A 217 14.55 -7.15 -0.09
C GLN A 217 13.20 -7.73 -0.48
N THR A 218 12.49 -8.35 0.46
CA THR A 218 11.14 -8.85 0.21
C THR A 218 10.14 -7.71 0.05
N ARG A 219 10.22 -6.65 0.86
CA ARG A 219 9.34 -5.47 0.75
C ARG A 219 9.52 -4.72 -0.57
N VAL A 220 10.77 -4.55 -1.01
CA VAL A 220 11.11 -3.95 -2.32
C VAL A 220 10.44 -4.72 -3.45
N ARG A 221 10.54 -6.05 -3.46
CA ARG A 221 9.90 -6.90 -4.47
C ARG A 221 8.38 -6.75 -4.43
N ASN A 222 7.77 -6.82 -3.25
CA ASN A 222 6.31 -6.67 -3.11
C ASN A 222 5.85 -5.31 -3.64
N PHE A 223 6.60 -4.24 -3.37
CA PHE A 223 6.30 -2.92 -3.91
C PHE A 223 6.39 -2.88 -5.44
N ILE A 224 7.44 -3.48 -6.03
CA ILE A 224 7.60 -3.53 -7.50
C ILE A 224 6.43 -4.28 -8.16
N ASP A 225 5.94 -5.34 -7.52
CA ASP A 225 4.80 -6.13 -8.01
C ASP A 225 3.46 -5.38 -7.87
N TYR A 226 3.32 -4.52 -6.85
CA TYR A 226 2.09 -3.78 -6.54
C TYR A 226 2.33 -2.28 -6.24
N PRO A 227 2.87 -1.50 -7.18
CA PRO A 227 3.35 -0.14 -6.90
C PRO A 227 2.21 0.89 -6.79
N ASN A 228 0.99 0.52 -7.21
CA ASN A 228 -0.17 1.40 -7.20
C ASN A 228 -1.08 1.19 -5.97
N ASP A 229 -0.61 0.42 -4.98
CA ASP A 229 -1.32 0.29 -3.70
C ASP A 229 -1.44 1.65 -3.00
N SER A 230 -2.44 1.81 -2.14
CA SER A 230 -2.60 3.05 -1.38
C SER A 230 -1.71 3.00 -0.13
N LEU A 231 -1.04 4.11 0.19
CA LEU A 231 -0.17 4.22 1.36
C LEU A 231 -0.93 4.05 2.69
N ALA A 232 -2.21 4.48 2.71
CA ALA A 232 -2.97 4.65 3.95
C ALA A 232 -4.25 3.79 4.04
N GLU A 233 -4.70 3.20 2.94
CA GLU A 233 -5.61 2.03 3.00
C GLU A 233 -4.84 0.87 3.62
N TRP A 234 -5.45 0.10 4.52
CA TRP A 234 -4.76 -1.01 5.17
C TRP A 234 -5.58 -2.30 5.10
N LYS A 235 -5.07 -3.29 4.37
CA LYS A 235 -5.66 -4.65 4.30
C LYS A 235 -4.83 -5.69 5.03
N GLY A 236 -3.64 -5.33 5.52
CA GLY A 236 -2.68 -6.27 6.11
C GLY A 236 -2.10 -7.25 5.09
N SER A 237 -2.09 -6.89 3.82
CA SER A 237 -1.59 -7.70 2.72
C SER A 237 -0.13 -7.38 2.41
N ILE A 238 0.52 -8.25 1.64
CA ILE A 238 1.94 -8.09 1.27
C ILE A 238 2.24 -6.79 0.51
N SER A 239 1.26 -6.21 -0.19
CA SER A 239 1.41 -4.94 -0.93
C SER A 239 1.46 -3.75 0.03
N ASP A 240 0.62 -3.77 1.09
CA ASP A 240 0.57 -2.69 2.08
C ASP A 240 1.96 -2.52 2.74
N TYR A 241 2.60 -3.63 3.13
CA TYR A 241 3.95 -3.61 3.69
C TYR A 241 5.02 -3.16 2.67
N GLY A 242 4.81 -3.42 1.38
CA GLY A 242 5.74 -2.99 0.33
C GLY A 242 5.77 -1.46 0.21
N ILE A 243 4.60 -0.83 0.05
CA ILE A 243 4.50 0.61 -0.15
C ILE A 243 4.97 1.41 1.07
N ILE A 244 4.56 1.03 2.28
CA ILE A 244 4.97 1.76 3.50
C ILE A 244 6.48 1.63 3.74
N SER A 245 7.09 0.50 3.39
CA SER A 245 8.53 0.29 3.55
C SER A 245 9.31 1.22 2.64
N MET A 246 8.93 1.30 1.35
CA MET A 246 9.58 2.19 0.39
C MET A 246 9.40 3.67 0.75
N PHE A 247 8.19 4.07 1.15
CA PHE A 247 7.92 5.44 1.57
C PHE A 247 8.64 5.79 2.88
N GLY A 248 8.66 4.88 3.85
CA GLY A 248 9.34 5.06 5.14
C GLY A 248 10.84 5.29 4.99
N HIS A 249 11.50 4.52 4.11
CA HIS A 249 12.91 4.73 3.78
C HIS A 249 13.16 6.11 3.17
N TYR A 250 12.35 6.50 2.19
CA TYR A 250 12.44 7.82 1.57
C TYR A 250 12.25 8.94 2.62
N LEU A 251 11.25 8.80 3.48
CA LEU A 251 10.94 9.78 4.51
C LEU A 251 12.10 9.97 5.50
N VAL A 252 12.72 8.88 5.94
CA VAL A 252 13.84 8.97 6.90
C VAL A 252 15.13 9.42 6.24
N GLU A 253 15.43 9.01 5.01
CA GLU A 253 16.62 9.47 4.28
C GLU A 253 16.59 10.99 4.08
N HIS A 254 15.47 11.54 3.62
CA HIS A 254 15.37 12.97 3.29
C HIS A 254 15.12 13.88 4.49
N TYR A 255 14.42 13.39 5.52
CA TYR A 255 13.92 14.23 6.61
C TYR A 255 14.36 13.78 8.00
N GLY A 256 15.05 12.64 8.09
CA GLY A 256 15.63 12.10 9.32
C GLY A 256 14.66 11.31 10.20
N ILE A 257 15.24 10.48 11.08
CA ILE A 257 14.50 9.58 11.98
C ILE A 257 13.55 10.32 12.93
N ASN A 258 13.83 11.61 13.17
CA ASN A 258 13.00 12.47 13.99
C ASN A 258 11.56 12.56 13.49
N ILE A 259 11.30 12.39 12.18
CA ILE A 259 9.93 12.40 11.65
C ILE A 259 9.11 11.23 12.21
N LEU A 260 9.69 10.04 12.28
CA LEU A 260 9.02 8.88 12.85
C LEU A 260 8.89 8.97 14.37
N ARG A 261 9.92 9.47 15.06
CA ARG A 261 9.88 9.70 16.52
C ARG A 261 8.86 10.77 16.93
N ASP A 262 8.89 11.92 16.27
CA ASP A 262 8.09 13.07 16.66
C ASP A 262 6.61 12.89 16.28
N SER A 263 6.32 12.14 15.22
CA SER A 263 4.95 11.73 14.90
C SER A 263 4.38 10.77 15.96
N LEU A 264 5.19 9.80 16.43
CA LEU A 264 4.81 8.86 17.49
C LEU A 264 4.48 9.60 18.79
N SER A 265 5.35 10.51 19.23
CA SER A 265 5.17 11.28 20.48
C SER A 265 4.13 12.40 20.41
N SER A 266 3.46 12.58 19.27
CA SER A 266 2.41 13.61 19.10
C SER A 266 1.03 13.10 19.54
N SER A 267 0.11 14.03 19.86
CA SER A 267 -1.31 13.72 20.06
C SER A 267 -2.12 13.58 18.77
N SER A 268 -1.49 13.80 17.61
CA SER A 268 -2.07 13.63 16.28
C SER A 268 -1.89 12.20 15.80
N VAL A 269 -2.67 11.76 14.80
CA VAL A 269 -2.68 10.38 14.28
C VAL A 269 -2.46 10.39 12.77
N GLY A 270 -1.83 9.35 12.23
CA GLY A 270 -1.69 9.12 10.80
C GLY A 270 -0.95 10.25 10.10
N LEU A 271 -1.44 10.64 8.92
CA LEU A 271 -0.84 11.71 8.09
C LEU A 271 -0.73 13.05 8.82
N ILE A 272 -1.70 13.38 9.69
CA ILE A 272 -1.68 14.62 10.48
C ILE A 272 -0.49 14.62 11.46
N SER A 273 -0.11 13.45 11.98
CA SER A 273 1.05 13.32 12.87
C SER A 273 2.38 13.52 12.13
N LEU A 274 2.44 13.13 10.84
CA LEU A 274 3.61 13.36 9.99
C LEU A 274 3.76 14.85 9.63
N ASP A 275 2.66 15.53 9.29
CA ASP A 275 2.67 16.98 9.10
C ASP A 275 3.17 17.73 10.34
N TYR A 276 2.69 17.32 11.51
CA TYR A 276 3.19 17.84 12.78
C TYR A 276 4.69 17.64 12.94
N ALA A 277 5.19 16.44 12.63
CA ALA A 277 6.61 16.11 12.76
C ALA A 277 7.50 16.88 11.78
N LEU A 278 7.06 17.04 10.52
CA LEU A 278 7.73 17.86 9.50
C LEU A 278 7.84 19.32 9.99
N ALA A 279 6.73 19.90 10.44
CA ALA A 279 6.72 21.28 10.95
C ALA A 279 7.61 21.43 12.20
N LYS A 280 7.57 20.48 13.14
CA LYS A 280 8.41 20.48 14.34
C LYS A 280 9.90 20.42 14.01
N ASN A 281 10.27 19.74 12.93
CA ASN A 281 11.66 19.65 12.44
C ASN A 281 12.02 20.77 11.45
N ASN A 282 11.24 21.87 11.41
CA ASN A 282 11.46 23.05 10.56
C ASN A 282 11.46 22.76 9.04
N ILE A 283 10.82 21.68 8.62
CA ILE A 283 10.68 21.34 7.20
C ILE A 283 9.47 22.09 6.64
N LYS A 284 9.69 22.85 5.56
CA LYS A 284 8.68 23.69 4.91
C LYS A 284 7.94 22.94 3.80
N LYS A 285 7.51 21.71 4.10
CA LYS A 285 6.66 20.88 3.26
C LYS A 285 5.62 20.18 4.13
N ASN A 286 4.45 19.97 3.57
CA ASN A 286 3.47 19.04 4.14
C ASN A 286 3.67 17.63 3.56
N ILE A 287 3.01 16.64 4.15
CA ILE A 287 3.15 15.23 3.80
C ILE A 287 2.63 14.91 2.40
N ALA A 288 1.67 15.69 1.88
CA ALA A 288 1.19 15.55 0.51
C ALA A 288 2.29 15.95 -0.51
N GLU A 289 2.97 17.07 -0.27
CA GLU A 289 4.13 17.48 -1.08
C GLU A 289 5.26 16.44 -1.03
N VAL A 290 5.54 15.89 0.16
CA VAL A 290 6.55 14.82 0.35
C VAL A 290 6.17 13.55 -0.40
N PHE A 291 4.89 13.16 -0.38
CA PHE A 291 4.42 11.99 -1.10
C PHE A 291 4.51 12.18 -2.62
N THR A 292 4.10 13.35 -3.12
CA THR A 292 4.27 13.70 -4.55
C THR A 292 5.74 13.64 -4.98
N ASP A 293 6.66 14.18 -4.17
CA ASP A 293 8.10 14.10 -4.47
C ASP A 293 8.61 12.64 -4.48
N TRP A 294 8.13 11.82 -3.55
CA TRP A 294 8.44 10.39 -3.51
C TRP A 294 7.94 9.64 -4.76
N LEU A 295 6.73 9.94 -5.26
CA LEU A 295 6.22 9.35 -6.49
C LEU A 295 7.07 9.71 -7.71
N ILE A 296 7.65 10.91 -7.72
CA ILE A 296 8.62 11.34 -8.74
C ILE A 296 9.95 10.58 -8.53
N ALA A 297 10.43 10.48 -7.29
CA ALA A 297 11.67 9.78 -6.95
C ALA A 297 11.65 8.31 -7.38
N ILE A 298 10.56 7.59 -7.13
CA ILE A 298 10.47 6.17 -7.52
C ILE A 298 10.29 5.97 -9.03
N SER A 299 9.93 7.02 -9.78
CA SER A 299 9.83 6.99 -11.24
C SER A 299 11.16 7.34 -11.92
N ALA A 300 11.79 8.43 -11.47
CA ALA A 300 13.00 8.96 -12.06
C ALA A 300 14.27 8.35 -11.45
N ASN A 301 14.29 8.27 -10.12
CA ASN A 301 15.41 7.90 -9.24
C ASN A 301 16.74 8.48 -9.73
N ASP A 302 16.81 9.81 -9.75
CA ASP A 302 17.94 10.57 -10.31
C ASP A 302 18.11 11.89 -9.54
N CYS A 303 19.10 11.93 -8.65
CA CYS A 303 19.38 13.10 -7.81
C CYS A 303 19.81 14.33 -8.64
N THR A 304 20.19 14.17 -9.92
CA THR A 304 20.51 15.31 -10.79
C THR A 304 19.29 16.16 -11.14
N LEU A 305 18.08 15.65 -10.91
CA LEU A 305 16.82 16.39 -11.06
C LEU A 305 16.48 17.21 -9.81
N GLY A 306 17.14 16.95 -8.70
CA GLY A 306 16.86 17.50 -7.38
C GLY A 306 17.04 16.41 -6.31
N GLU A 307 17.54 16.80 -5.14
CA GLU A 307 17.81 15.87 -4.04
C GLU A 307 16.56 15.07 -3.67
N ALA A 308 15.38 15.68 -3.68
CA ALA A 308 14.12 15.00 -3.37
C ALA A 308 13.67 13.92 -4.37
N TYR A 309 14.33 13.78 -5.54
CA TYR A 309 13.89 12.89 -6.63
C TYR A 309 14.74 11.63 -6.79
N CYS A 310 15.34 11.17 -5.69
CA CYS A 310 16.06 9.91 -5.63
C CYS A 310 16.05 9.32 -4.21
N TYR A 311 16.55 8.09 -4.11
CA TYR A 311 17.06 7.52 -2.86
C TYR A 311 18.57 7.75 -2.77
N ASP A 312 19.05 8.02 -1.56
CA ASP A 312 20.49 8.08 -1.28
C ASP A 312 21.04 6.67 -0.99
N ASN A 313 20.19 5.75 -0.51
CA ASN A 313 20.57 4.38 -0.21
C ASN A 313 21.03 3.61 -1.46
N ASP A 314 22.21 2.96 -1.36
CA ASP A 314 22.86 2.23 -2.45
C ASP A 314 22.01 1.09 -3.06
N PHE A 315 21.11 0.50 -2.28
CA PHE A 315 20.22 -0.55 -2.74
C PHE A 315 18.95 0.01 -3.39
N LEU A 316 18.46 1.16 -2.91
CA LEU A 316 17.22 1.75 -3.35
C LEU A 316 17.40 2.72 -4.53
N ASN A 317 18.61 3.26 -4.75
CA ASN A 317 18.93 4.23 -5.79
C ASN A 317 18.80 3.70 -7.25
N ALA A 318 18.66 2.38 -7.41
CA ALA A 318 18.46 1.73 -8.72
C ALA A 318 17.00 1.33 -8.98
N ILE A 319 16.13 1.39 -7.97
CA ILE A 319 14.75 0.94 -8.08
C ILE A 319 13.95 1.96 -8.89
N LYS A 320 13.21 1.47 -9.89
CA LYS A 320 12.27 2.30 -10.65
C LYS A 320 10.99 1.54 -10.89
N VAL A 321 9.86 2.21 -10.73
CA VAL A 321 8.55 1.65 -11.10
C VAL A 321 8.40 1.61 -12.62
N ALA A 322 7.82 0.53 -13.13
CA ALA A 322 7.48 0.41 -14.53
C ALA A 322 6.14 1.14 -14.82
N PRO A 323 6.13 2.19 -15.66
CA PRO A 323 4.89 2.90 -15.96
C PRO A 323 4.01 2.13 -16.95
N SER A 324 2.70 2.37 -16.86
CA SER A 324 1.71 1.90 -17.84
C SER A 324 1.90 2.60 -19.18
N LEU A 325 2.16 1.84 -20.24
CA LEU A 325 2.50 2.38 -21.56
C LEU A 325 1.27 2.78 -22.38
N ILE A 326 1.30 3.99 -22.94
CA ILE A 326 0.38 4.52 -23.94
C ILE A 326 1.19 4.76 -25.22
N TYR A 327 0.95 3.94 -26.25
CA TYR A 327 1.68 4.04 -27.52
C TYR A 327 0.87 4.78 -28.58
N LEU A 328 1.49 5.78 -29.21
CA LEU A 328 0.95 6.54 -30.33
C LEU A 328 1.62 6.11 -31.64
N PRO A 329 0.89 5.55 -32.62
CA PRO A 329 1.44 5.24 -33.93
C PRO A 329 1.96 6.49 -34.66
N SER A 330 3.13 6.40 -35.30
CA SER A 330 3.75 7.50 -36.07
C SER A 330 3.14 7.69 -37.47
N THR A 331 2.47 6.68 -38.02
CA THR A 331 2.01 6.71 -39.41
C THR A 331 0.75 7.54 -39.66
N GLN A 332 0.01 7.91 -38.62
CA GLN A 332 -1.29 8.58 -38.72
C GLN A 332 -1.55 9.52 -37.54
N GLU A 333 -2.41 10.51 -37.76
CA GLU A 333 -2.91 11.34 -36.65
C GLU A 333 -3.61 10.43 -35.64
N SER A 334 -3.16 10.53 -34.40
CA SER A 334 -3.67 9.72 -33.31
C SER A 334 -4.51 10.61 -32.43
N HIS A 335 -5.72 10.15 -32.10
CA HIS A 335 -6.56 10.77 -31.10
C HIS A 335 -7.14 9.66 -30.22
N LEU A 336 -6.71 9.62 -28.97
CA LEU A 336 -7.02 8.56 -28.02
C LEU A 336 -7.59 9.18 -26.75
N SER A 337 -8.76 8.73 -26.30
CA SER A 337 -9.31 9.14 -25.00
C SER A 337 -9.42 7.92 -24.10
N LEU A 338 -8.83 8.03 -22.90
CA LEU A 338 -8.70 6.95 -21.92
C LEU A 338 -9.33 7.40 -20.61
N ILE A 339 -9.96 6.49 -19.87
CA ILE A 339 -10.49 6.73 -18.53
C ILE A 339 -9.76 5.80 -17.56
N TYR A 340 -9.25 6.39 -16.49
CA TYR A 340 -8.53 5.70 -15.43
C TYR A 340 -9.26 5.87 -14.10
N ALA A 341 -8.93 5.01 -13.14
CA ALA A 341 -9.43 5.06 -11.77
C ALA A 341 -8.26 4.82 -10.81
N ILE A 342 -8.10 5.69 -9.80
CA ILE A 342 -7.00 5.64 -8.82
C ILE A 342 -7.54 5.84 -7.41
N GLN A 343 -6.82 5.37 -6.39
CA GLN A 343 -7.14 5.61 -4.99
C GLN A 343 -6.47 6.91 -4.51
N GLU A 344 -6.92 7.46 -3.37
CA GLU A 344 -6.14 8.51 -2.69
C GLU A 344 -4.86 7.90 -2.10
N TRP A 345 -3.79 8.69 -2.08
CA TRP A 345 -2.47 8.27 -1.60
C TRP A 345 -1.90 7.03 -2.30
N SER A 346 -2.17 6.87 -3.60
CA SER A 346 -1.57 5.83 -4.41
C SER A 346 -0.77 6.37 -5.58
N GLY A 347 0.34 5.70 -5.90
CA GLY A 347 1.19 6.03 -7.04
C GLY A 347 0.61 5.51 -8.34
N ASN A 348 0.64 6.30 -9.41
CA ASN A 348 0.16 5.88 -10.72
C ASN A 348 1.02 6.53 -11.81
N TRP A 349 1.60 5.75 -12.73
CA TRP A 349 2.52 6.26 -13.74
C TRP A 349 2.08 5.86 -15.14
N TYR A 350 1.83 6.84 -16.01
CA TYR A 350 1.40 6.61 -17.40
C TYR A 350 2.41 7.20 -18.36
N LYS A 351 3.10 6.33 -19.12
CA LYS A 351 4.15 6.72 -20.06
C LYS A 351 3.61 6.75 -21.48
N ILE A 352 3.57 7.93 -22.09
CA ILE A 352 3.22 8.17 -23.49
C ILE A 352 4.50 8.12 -24.31
N VAL A 353 4.48 7.34 -25.39
CA VAL A 353 5.59 7.18 -26.35
C VAL A 353 5.08 7.15 -27.79
N GLY A 354 5.98 7.30 -28.74
CA GLY A 354 5.67 7.28 -30.17
C GLY A 354 5.26 8.66 -30.68
N GLY A 355 4.46 8.69 -31.75
CA GLY A 355 4.24 9.90 -32.54
C GLY A 355 5.52 10.40 -33.22
N ASP A 356 5.39 11.39 -34.11
CA ASP A 356 6.51 12.00 -34.83
C ASP A 356 6.23 13.45 -35.26
N LYS A 357 5.15 14.06 -34.75
CA LYS A 357 4.62 15.33 -35.25
C LYS A 357 4.36 16.38 -34.16
N GLY A 358 4.40 16.02 -32.88
CA GLY A 358 3.92 16.83 -31.75
C GLY A 358 2.87 16.09 -30.91
N LEU A 359 2.73 16.46 -29.64
CA LEU A 359 1.81 15.82 -28.69
C LEU A 359 1.00 16.84 -27.90
N LYS A 360 -0.31 16.67 -27.86
CA LYS A 360 -1.23 17.34 -26.94
C LYS A 360 -1.86 16.32 -25.99
N VAL A 361 -1.82 16.61 -24.69
CA VAL A 361 -2.47 15.81 -23.65
C VAL A 361 -3.44 16.68 -22.88
N GLU A 362 -4.69 16.28 -22.82
CA GLU A 362 -5.73 16.92 -22.03
C GLU A 362 -6.10 16.01 -20.86
N PHE A 363 -5.88 16.52 -19.65
CA PHE A 363 -6.27 15.88 -18.41
C PHE A 363 -7.62 16.43 -17.96
N ARG A 364 -8.52 15.57 -17.52
CA ARG A 364 -9.78 15.98 -16.88
C ARG A 364 -10.13 15.05 -15.73
N GLY A 365 -10.18 15.60 -14.51
CA GLY A 365 -10.78 14.92 -13.37
C GLY A 365 -12.28 14.71 -13.58
N LEU A 366 -12.76 13.48 -13.39
CA LEU A 366 -14.19 13.10 -13.49
C LEU A 366 -14.81 12.96 -12.09
N THR A 367 -14.29 13.73 -11.14
CA THR A 367 -14.65 13.70 -9.72
C THR A 367 -14.55 15.11 -9.15
N SER A 368 -15.17 15.33 -8.00
CA SER A 368 -15.02 16.54 -7.18
C SER A 368 -13.68 16.63 -6.45
N LYS A 369 -12.88 15.55 -6.44
CA LYS A 369 -11.55 15.54 -5.82
C LYS A 369 -10.53 16.26 -6.69
N SER A 370 -9.73 17.13 -6.09
CA SER A 370 -8.64 17.83 -6.77
C SER A 370 -7.48 16.88 -7.04
N PHE A 371 -7.02 16.81 -8.30
CA PHE A 371 -5.78 16.10 -8.64
C PHE A 371 -4.58 17.03 -8.56
N ILE A 372 -3.43 16.43 -8.32
CA ILE A 372 -2.12 16.99 -8.64
C ILE A 372 -1.54 16.11 -9.76
N VAL A 373 -0.96 16.72 -10.80
CA VAL A 373 -0.48 15.99 -11.98
C VAL A 373 0.95 16.42 -12.30
N PRO A 374 1.96 15.89 -11.59
CA PRO A 374 3.34 15.96 -12.03
C PRO A 374 3.50 15.22 -13.36
N TYR A 375 4.43 15.68 -14.18
CA TYR A 375 4.82 14.99 -15.39
C TYR A 375 6.31 15.13 -15.69
N LEU A 376 6.87 14.06 -16.23
CA LEU A 376 8.29 13.92 -16.55
C LEU A 376 8.47 13.89 -18.05
N ILE A 377 9.42 14.68 -18.57
CA ILE A 377 9.85 14.59 -19.97
C ILE A 377 11.13 13.79 -20.02
N GLU A 378 11.13 12.70 -20.77
CA GLU A 378 12.30 11.84 -20.99
C GLU A 378 12.84 12.05 -22.40
N ARG A 379 14.16 12.10 -22.56
CA ARG A 379 14.85 12.06 -23.85
C ARG A 379 16.06 11.14 -23.74
N GLY A 380 16.24 10.26 -24.73
CA GLY A 380 17.36 9.32 -24.74
C GLY A 380 17.42 8.42 -23.49
N ASN A 381 16.27 7.95 -22.99
CA ASN A 381 16.14 7.14 -21.76
C ASN A 381 16.60 7.83 -20.46
N LYS A 382 16.72 9.16 -20.47
CA LYS A 382 16.97 9.95 -19.26
C LYS A 382 15.88 10.99 -19.07
N ILE A 383 15.37 11.11 -17.85
CA ILE A 383 14.45 12.20 -17.47
C ILE A 383 15.22 13.53 -17.56
N GLN A 384 14.65 14.48 -18.31
CA GLN A 384 15.25 15.78 -18.56
C GLN A 384 14.66 16.87 -17.67
N SER A 385 13.38 16.74 -17.33
CA SER A 385 12.67 17.74 -16.53
C SER A 385 11.49 17.14 -15.79
N VAL A 386 11.27 17.63 -14.58
CA VAL A 386 10.07 17.44 -13.76
C VAL A 386 9.22 18.70 -13.89
N ASN A 387 7.94 18.55 -14.20
CA ASN A 387 7.01 19.66 -14.34
C ASN A 387 5.68 19.32 -13.66
N PHE A 388 4.81 20.33 -13.49
CA PHE A 388 3.48 20.16 -12.91
C PHE A 388 2.44 20.76 -13.85
N LEU A 389 1.41 19.97 -14.16
CA LEU A 389 0.30 20.46 -14.95
C LEU A 389 -0.64 21.28 -14.06
N GLY A 390 -0.79 22.56 -14.37
CA GLY A 390 -1.80 23.42 -13.75
C GLY A 390 -3.21 22.99 -14.15
N LEU A 391 -4.08 22.75 -13.17
CA LEU A 391 -5.48 22.43 -13.38
C LEU A 391 -6.37 23.63 -13.05
N ASP A 392 -7.40 23.84 -13.86
CA ASP A 392 -8.42 24.87 -13.64
C ASP A 392 -9.42 24.48 -12.54
N GLY A 393 -10.41 25.37 -12.28
CA GLY A 393 -11.47 25.11 -11.30
C GLY A 393 -12.38 23.91 -11.63
N ASN A 394 -12.32 23.39 -12.85
CA ASN A 394 -13.02 22.20 -13.31
C ASN A 394 -12.11 20.97 -13.39
N ASN A 395 -10.91 21.03 -12.77
CA ASN A 395 -9.95 19.94 -12.69
C ASN A 395 -9.43 19.52 -14.08
N GLN A 396 -9.29 20.49 -14.98
CA GLN A 396 -8.84 20.31 -16.35
C GLN A 396 -7.54 21.04 -16.63
N GLY A 397 -6.69 20.43 -17.45
CA GLY A 397 -5.43 21.04 -17.87
C GLY A 397 -4.91 20.41 -19.16
N THR A 398 -4.04 21.14 -19.85
CA THR A 398 -3.48 20.72 -21.13
C THR A 398 -1.95 20.82 -21.12
N ILE A 399 -1.29 19.81 -21.65
CA ILE A 399 0.14 19.79 -21.94
C ILE A 399 0.30 19.77 -23.46
N GLU A 400 1.15 20.65 -23.99
CA GLU A 400 1.55 20.64 -25.39
C GLU A 400 3.07 20.50 -25.50
N LEU A 401 3.52 19.48 -26.22
CA LEU A 401 4.92 19.19 -26.49
C LEU A 401 5.16 19.22 -28.01
N PRO A 402 5.58 20.39 -28.55
CA PRO A 402 6.08 20.47 -29.92
C PRO A 402 7.26 19.50 -30.08
N TYR A 403 7.39 18.86 -31.25
CA TYR A 403 8.47 17.90 -31.57
C TYR A 403 8.45 16.60 -30.75
N PHE A 404 7.32 16.25 -30.12
CA PHE A 404 7.18 14.94 -29.47
C PHE A 404 7.30 13.79 -30.47
N GLY A 405 8.05 12.76 -30.09
CA GLY A 405 8.41 11.64 -30.95
C GLY A 405 9.77 11.80 -31.64
N GLU A 406 10.31 13.01 -31.73
CA GLU A 406 11.70 13.23 -32.14
C GLU A 406 12.66 12.85 -30.99
N ASN A 407 13.85 12.34 -31.33
CA ASN A 407 14.93 12.00 -30.38
C ASN A 407 14.53 11.04 -29.23
N ASN A 408 13.61 10.09 -29.49
CA ASN A 408 13.08 9.16 -28.48
C ASN A 408 12.46 9.87 -27.27
N GLN A 409 11.78 11.00 -27.49
CA GLN A 409 11.11 11.72 -26.42
C GLN A 409 9.88 10.94 -25.91
N SER A 410 9.72 10.88 -24.58
CA SER A 410 8.53 10.33 -23.94
C SER A 410 8.02 11.24 -22.82
N LEU A 411 6.76 11.05 -22.42
CA LEU A 411 6.09 11.82 -21.37
C LEU A 411 5.53 10.85 -20.33
N ILE A 412 5.85 11.03 -19.06
CA ILE A 412 5.30 10.22 -17.96
C ILE A 412 4.39 11.13 -17.12
N LEU A 413 3.12 10.75 -16.93
CA LEU A 413 2.14 11.45 -16.10
C LEU A 413 1.95 10.71 -14.78
N LEU A 414 1.92 11.46 -13.66
CA LEU A 414 1.83 10.92 -12.31
C LEU A 414 0.60 11.44 -11.54
N PRO A 415 -0.64 11.28 -12.04
CA PRO A 415 -1.80 11.85 -11.37
C PRO A 415 -2.00 11.25 -9.98
N VAL A 416 -2.19 12.12 -8.99
CA VAL A 416 -2.32 11.75 -7.57
C VAL A 416 -3.43 12.55 -6.88
N ILE A 417 -4.02 11.97 -5.84
CA ILE A 417 -5.01 12.62 -4.96
C ILE A 417 -4.57 12.42 -3.51
N GLU A 418 -4.38 13.51 -2.76
CA GLU A 418 -3.75 13.48 -1.42
C GLU A 418 -4.56 14.33 -0.42
N LYS A 419 -5.91 14.27 -0.50
CA LYS A 419 -6.78 15.17 0.29
C LYS A 419 -7.34 14.53 1.56
N LYS A 420 -7.61 13.23 1.56
CA LYS A 420 -8.04 12.49 2.76
C LYS A 420 -6.86 12.38 3.73
N VAL A 421 -7.04 12.71 5.01
CA VAL A 421 -5.94 12.70 6.00
C VAL A 421 -6.19 11.80 7.21
N SER A 422 -7.38 11.21 7.31
CA SER A 422 -7.78 10.36 8.44
C SER A 422 -8.97 9.46 8.07
N ASN A 423 -9.28 8.51 8.95
CA ASN A 423 -10.40 7.57 8.82
C ASN A 423 -10.32 6.73 7.53
N PHE A 424 -9.13 6.21 7.23
CA PHE A 424 -8.96 5.22 6.18
C PHE A 424 -9.57 3.88 6.63
N SER A 425 -10.15 3.14 5.68
CA SER A 425 -10.61 1.77 5.88
C SER A 425 -9.78 0.80 5.03
N ASP A 426 -10.17 -0.48 5.05
CA ASP A 426 -9.63 -1.56 4.21
C ASP A 426 -10.23 -1.57 2.78
N ASN A 427 -11.04 -0.56 2.43
CA ASN A 427 -11.84 -0.51 1.20
C ASN A 427 -12.17 0.93 0.80
N GLU A 428 -11.13 1.69 0.48
CA GLU A 428 -11.17 3.06 0.01
C GLU A 428 -11.73 3.18 -1.42
N PRO A 429 -12.50 4.24 -1.70
CA PRO A 429 -13.07 4.45 -3.02
C PRO A 429 -12.01 4.80 -4.06
N VAL A 430 -12.31 4.49 -5.31
CA VAL A 430 -11.53 4.92 -6.48
C VAL A 430 -12.14 6.15 -7.14
N TRP A 431 -11.28 7.01 -7.67
CA TRP A 431 -11.61 8.27 -8.31
C TRP A 431 -11.14 8.28 -9.75
N ARG A 432 -11.99 8.81 -10.65
CA ARG A 432 -11.75 8.72 -12.10
C ARG A 432 -11.21 10.01 -12.69
N PHE A 433 -10.38 9.87 -13.71
CA PHE A 433 -9.99 10.96 -14.62
C PHE A 433 -9.93 10.43 -16.05
N SER A 434 -9.95 11.34 -17.01
CA SER A 434 -9.69 11.03 -18.41
C SER A 434 -8.42 11.68 -18.93
N LEU A 435 -7.71 10.97 -19.79
CA LEU A 435 -6.62 11.49 -20.61
C LEU A 435 -7.05 11.46 -22.08
N THR A 436 -7.10 12.62 -22.72
CA THR A 436 -7.22 12.71 -24.17
C THR A 436 -5.86 13.07 -24.74
N VAL A 437 -5.33 12.19 -25.59
CA VAL A 437 -3.98 12.24 -26.14
C VAL A 437 -4.09 12.37 -27.65
N SER A 438 -3.57 13.45 -28.22
CA SER A 438 -3.60 13.68 -29.65
C SER A 438 -2.25 14.11 -30.23
N THR A 439 -2.02 13.78 -31.50
CA THR A 439 -0.88 14.28 -32.26
C THR A 439 -1.30 15.43 -33.16
N PHE A 440 -0.47 16.47 -33.26
CA PHE A 440 -0.64 17.61 -34.16
C PHE A 440 0.64 17.80 -34.98
N LYS A 441 0.70 18.69 -35.98
CA LYS A 441 1.90 18.91 -36.81
C LYS A 441 2.86 19.94 -36.20
N ASN A 442 4.16 19.69 -36.32
CA ASN A 442 5.21 20.62 -35.91
C ASN A 442 5.06 21.96 -36.65
N GLY A 443 4.91 23.05 -35.90
CA GLY A 443 4.73 24.40 -36.44
C GLY A 443 3.28 24.90 -36.45
N ASP A 444 2.29 24.08 -36.07
CA ASP A 444 0.93 24.53 -35.75
C ASP A 444 0.82 25.07 -34.31
N SER A 445 1.86 25.75 -33.81
CA SER A 445 1.64 26.81 -32.81
C SER A 445 1.05 28.01 -33.55
N GLY A 446 -0.14 27.80 -34.12
CA GLY A 446 -0.86 28.81 -34.88
C GLY A 446 -1.30 29.90 -33.92
N ASN A 447 -0.80 31.10 -34.15
CA ASN A 447 -1.55 32.32 -33.86
C ASN A 447 -2.93 32.18 -34.50
N GLU A 448 -3.94 31.80 -33.72
CA GLU A 448 -5.34 32.16 -33.98
C GLU A 448 -5.96 32.66 -32.67
N GLU A 449 -5.91 34.00 -32.57
CA GLU A 449 -6.79 34.94 -31.86
C GLU A 449 -7.05 34.78 -30.35
N GLU A 450 -6.88 35.91 -29.64
CA GLU A 450 -7.32 36.12 -28.26
C GLU A 450 -8.73 35.54 -27.97
N PRO A 451 -8.98 35.03 -26.75
CA PRO A 451 -10.27 34.49 -26.39
C PRO A 451 -11.31 35.61 -26.38
N LYS A 452 -12.14 35.67 -27.42
CA LYS A 452 -13.39 36.41 -27.38
C LYS A 452 -14.36 35.69 -26.43
N PRO A 453 -15.14 36.44 -25.63
CA PRO A 453 -16.09 35.85 -24.71
C PRO A 453 -17.05 34.92 -25.47
N GLU A 454 -17.29 33.73 -24.91
CA GLU A 454 -18.17 32.69 -25.44
C GLU A 454 -19.41 33.27 -26.12
N PRO A 455 -19.59 33.10 -27.44
CA PRO A 455 -20.88 33.33 -28.04
C PRO A 455 -21.72 32.06 -27.89
N GLU A 456 -23.01 32.26 -27.64
CA GLU A 456 -24.02 31.20 -27.58
C GLU A 456 -23.89 30.18 -28.72
N PRO A 457 -24.24 28.90 -28.47
CA PRO A 457 -23.99 27.80 -29.39
C PRO A 457 -24.55 28.09 -30.79
N LYS A 458 -23.69 28.01 -31.80
CA LYS A 458 -24.04 28.19 -33.21
C LYS A 458 -25.19 27.24 -33.61
N PRO A 459 -26.20 27.69 -34.38
CA PRO A 459 -27.21 26.81 -34.95
C PRO A 459 -26.57 25.72 -35.82
N ILE A 460 -27.12 24.49 -35.79
CA ILE A 460 -26.63 23.33 -36.57
C ILE A 460 -26.46 23.66 -38.06
N SER A 461 -27.32 24.53 -38.60
CA SER A 461 -27.28 24.99 -40.00
C SER A 461 -26.04 25.81 -40.37
N GLN A 462 -25.25 26.24 -39.37
CA GLN A 462 -24.05 27.06 -39.53
C GLN A 462 -22.78 26.35 -39.05
N MET A 463 -22.89 25.08 -38.65
CA MET A 463 -21.75 24.27 -38.24
C MET A 463 -20.99 23.73 -39.46
N THR A 464 -19.67 23.78 -39.40
CA THR A 464 -18.79 23.13 -40.37
C THR A 464 -18.93 21.61 -40.33
N ILE A 465 -18.47 20.91 -41.38
CA ILE A 465 -18.51 19.44 -41.43
C ILE A 465 -17.72 18.82 -40.26
N ALA A 466 -16.64 19.46 -39.80
CA ALA A 466 -15.88 19.00 -38.63
C ALA A 466 -16.65 19.19 -37.31
N GLU A 467 -17.27 20.36 -37.10
CA GLU A 467 -18.12 20.63 -35.92
C GLU A 467 -19.35 19.72 -35.89
N LEU A 468 -19.97 19.45 -37.05
CA LEU A 468 -21.07 18.50 -37.18
C LEU A 468 -20.62 17.07 -36.84
N ARG A 469 -19.41 16.65 -37.22
CA ARG A 469 -18.86 15.34 -36.87
C ARG A 469 -18.58 15.23 -35.37
N VAL A 470 -18.08 16.28 -34.73
CA VAL A 470 -17.89 16.33 -33.27
C VAL A 470 -19.25 16.25 -32.56
N LYS A 471 -20.27 17.00 -32.99
CA LYS A 471 -21.62 16.89 -32.43
C LYS A 471 -22.26 15.53 -32.65
N ILE A 472 -22.05 14.92 -33.82
CA ILE A 472 -22.50 13.55 -34.09
C ILE A 472 -21.82 12.56 -33.14
N LEU A 473 -20.52 12.71 -32.87
CA LEU A 473 -19.79 11.87 -31.93
C LEU A 473 -20.23 12.09 -30.48
N GLU A 474 -20.43 13.33 -30.04
CA GLU A 474 -20.97 13.65 -28.71
C GLU A 474 -22.36 13.05 -28.52
N ILE A 475 -23.26 13.21 -29.50
CA ILE A 475 -24.61 12.65 -29.45
C ILE A 475 -24.54 11.11 -29.49
N GLN A 476 -23.65 10.51 -30.29
CA GLN A 476 -23.45 9.06 -30.30
C GLN A 476 -22.92 8.54 -28.95
N GLN A 477 -22.02 9.27 -28.31
CA GLN A 477 -21.47 8.91 -26.99
C GLN A 477 -22.55 9.00 -25.90
N MET A 478 -23.34 10.08 -25.91
CA MET A 478 -24.49 10.25 -25.01
C MET A 478 -25.54 9.16 -25.27
N LEU A 479 -25.78 8.78 -26.54
CA LEU A 479 -26.69 7.69 -26.89
C LEU A 479 -26.19 6.35 -26.36
N ILE A 480 -24.89 6.06 -26.47
CA ILE A 480 -24.27 4.83 -25.94
C ILE A 480 -24.38 4.78 -24.42
N GLN A 481 -24.19 5.90 -23.74
CA GLN A 481 -24.30 5.99 -22.29
C GLN A 481 -25.75 5.84 -21.81
N LEU A 482 -26.71 6.47 -22.51
CA LEU A 482 -28.13 6.32 -22.24
C LEU A 482 -28.62 4.89 -22.56
N LEU A 483 -28.08 4.25 -23.60
CA LEU A 483 -28.36 2.85 -23.95
C LEU A 483 -27.78 1.89 -22.91
N ALA A 484 -26.60 2.17 -22.35
CA ALA A 484 -26.00 1.40 -21.26
C ALA A 484 -26.80 1.55 -19.95
N GLU A 485 -27.36 2.72 -19.68
CA GLU A 485 -28.31 2.93 -18.57
C GLU A 485 -29.63 2.19 -18.79
N LEU A 486 -30.19 2.23 -20.01
CA LEU A 486 -31.41 1.49 -20.37
C LEU A 486 -31.22 -0.04 -20.34
N GLN A 487 -30.00 -0.54 -20.59
CA GLN A 487 -29.68 -1.97 -20.51
C GLN A 487 -29.51 -2.48 -19.07
N LYS A 488 -29.19 -1.63 -18.09
CA LYS A 488 -29.27 -2.01 -16.66
C LYS A 488 -30.69 -2.37 -16.23
N THR A 489 -31.72 -1.90 -16.94
CA THR A 489 -33.15 -2.21 -16.70
C THR A 489 -33.71 -3.36 -17.53
N LYS A 490 -32.97 -3.94 -18.48
CA LYS A 490 -33.42 -5.10 -19.26
C LYS A 490 -32.33 -6.16 -19.31
N GLY A 491 -32.43 -7.13 -18.40
CA GLY A 491 -31.64 -8.36 -18.48
C GLY A 491 -31.99 -9.13 -19.76
N THR A 492 -31.14 -9.03 -20.77
CA THR A 492 -31.10 -9.99 -21.87
C THR A 492 -29.90 -10.89 -21.65
N VAL A 493 -30.18 -12.13 -21.27
CA VAL A 493 -29.21 -13.23 -21.22
C VAL A 493 -28.81 -13.56 -22.66
N VAL A 494 -27.53 -13.39 -22.99
CA VAL A 494 -26.95 -13.87 -24.25
C VAL A 494 -26.56 -15.34 -24.04
N ASP A 495 -27.22 -16.28 -24.73
CA ASP A 495 -26.80 -17.69 -24.74
C ASP A 495 -25.48 -17.83 -25.50
N CYS A 496 -24.45 -18.26 -24.78
CA CYS A 496 -23.07 -18.24 -25.23
C CYS A 496 -22.68 -19.56 -25.92
N GLY A 497 -22.44 -19.49 -27.24
CA GLY A 497 -21.89 -20.60 -28.02
C GLY A 497 -20.37 -20.80 -27.85
N LYS A 498 -19.79 -21.68 -28.66
CA LYS A 498 -18.33 -21.94 -28.73
C LYS A 498 -17.60 -20.74 -29.35
N ILE A 499 -16.48 -20.30 -28.75
CA ILE A 499 -15.57 -19.31 -29.34
C ILE A 499 -14.66 -20.01 -30.35
N ASN A 500 -14.79 -19.64 -31.63
CA ASN A 500 -14.10 -20.30 -32.75
C ASN A 500 -13.00 -19.42 -33.35
N ASN A 501 -13.09 -18.10 -33.19
CA ASN A 501 -12.15 -17.14 -33.77
C ASN A 501 -11.22 -16.57 -32.71
N ASN A 502 -9.99 -16.23 -33.10
CA ASN A 502 -9.08 -15.57 -32.17
C ASN A 502 -9.62 -14.17 -31.93
N LEU A 503 -9.76 -13.78 -30.66
CA LEU A 503 -10.30 -12.48 -30.29
C LEU A 503 -9.18 -11.62 -29.72
N TYR A 504 -9.12 -10.36 -30.14
CA TYR A 504 -8.01 -9.47 -29.83
C TYR A 504 -8.48 -8.03 -29.77
N PHE A 505 -7.64 -7.21 -29.15
CA PHE A 505 -7.91 -5.80 -28.96
C PHE A 505 -8.19 -5.08 -30.30
N GLY A 506 -9.26 -4.29 -30.35
CA GLY A 506 -9.66 -3.53 -31.54
C GLY A 506 -10.79 -4.18 -32.35
N LEU A 507 -11.21 -5.41 -32.04
CA LEU A 507 -12.41 -5.99 -32.64
C LEU A 507 -13.65 -5.22 -32.20
N THR A 508 -14.52 -4.89 -33.15
CA THR A 508 -15.77 -4.15 -32.89
C THR A 508 -16.98 -4.91 -33.40
N ASN A 509 -18.13 -4.66 -32.77
CA ASN A 509 -19.42 -5.24 -33.11
C ASN A 509 -19.45 -6.77 -33.27
N SER A 510 -18.55 -7.49 -32.60
CA SER A 510 -18.40 -8.94 -32.72
C SER A 510 -19.31 -9.69 -31.75
N ALA A 511 -20.07 -10.66 -32.29
CA ALA A 511 -20.91 -11.56 -31.50
C ALA A 511 -20.08 -12.47 -30.58
N GLU A 512 -18.93 -12.95 -31.04
CA GLU A 512 -18.02 -13.75 -30.20
C GLU A 512 -17.40 -12.92 -29.09
N VAL A 513 -17.19 -11.61 -29.31
CA VAL A 513 -16.75 -10.69 -28.24
C VAL A 513 -17.86 -10.45 -27.22
N ARG A 514 -19.12 -10.31 -27.63
CA ARG A 514 -20.25 -10.24 -26.68
C ARG A 514 -20.31 -11.49 -25.83
N CYS A 515 -20.14 -12.66 -26.46
CA CYS A 515 -20.12 -13.91 -25.72
C CYS A 515 -18.92 -14.01 -24.76
N LEU A 516 -17.72 -13.64 -25.22
CA LEU A 516 -16.55 -13.55 -24.35
C LEU A 516 -16.81 -12.65 -23.13
N GLN A 517 -17.39 -11.48 -23.34
CA GLN A 517 -17.69 -10.52 -22.28
C GLN A 517 -18.72 -11.05 -21.28
N GLU A 518 -19.77 -11.73 -21.76
CA GLU A 518 -20.76 -12.41 -20.93
C GLU A 518 -20.09 -13.51 -20.08
N PHE A 519 -19.25 -14.34 -20.71
CA PHE A 519 -18.49 -15.38 -20.03
C PHE A 519 -17.57 -14.82 -18.94
N LEU A 520 -16.78 -13.79 -19.27
CA LEU A 520 -15.84 -13.16 -18.34
C LEU A 520 -16.56 -12.49 -17.17
N LYS A 521 -17.72 -11.89 -17.42
CA LYS A 521 -18.58 -11.32 -16.38
C LYS A 521 -19.03 -12.40 -15.40
N ASN A 522 -19.39 -13.57 -15.92
CA ASN A 522 -19.79 -14.72 -15.11
C ASN A 522 -18.63 -15.38 -14.35
N GLN A 523 -17.37 -15.01 -14.60
CA GLN A 523 -16.22 -15.41 -13.79
C GLN A 523 -16.07 -14.60 -12.49
N GLY A 524 -16.93 -13.60 -12.28
CA GLY A 524 -16.97 -12.75 -11.09
C GLY A 524 -16.24 -11.40 -11.27
N SER A 525 -16.51 -10.48 -10.34
CA SER A 525 -15.95 -9.13 -10.36
C SER A 525 -14.43 -9.08 -10.23
N GLY A 526 -13.78 -10.12 -9.68
CA GLY A 526 -12.31 -10.23 -9.68
C GLY A 526 -11.72 -10.35 -11.09
N ILE A 527 -12.46 -10.96 -12.03
CA ILE A 527 -12.04 -11.16 -13.42
C ILE A 527 -12.54 -10.05 -14.33
N TYR A 528 -13.82 -9.68 -14.25
CA TYR A 528 -14.37 -8.61 -15.09
C TYR A 528 -15.21 -7.62 -14.27
N PRO A 529 -14.56 -6.75 -13.47
CA PRO A 529 -15.25 -5.80 -12.59
C PRO A 529 -16.25 -4.90 -13.33
N GLU A 530 -15.95 -4.54 -14.57
CA GLU A 530 -16.77 -3.66 -15.39
C GLU A 530 -18.03 -4.35 -15.93
N GLY A 531 -18.00 -5.67 -16.13
CA GLY A 531 -19.13 -6.48 -16.56
C GLY A 531 -19.82 -6.01 -17.85
N LEU A 532 -19.10 -5.29 -18.72
CA LEU A 532 -19.64 -4.66 -19.92
C LEU A 532 -19.75 -5.65 -21.10
N ILE A 533 -20.94 -5.75 -21.69
CA ILE A 533 -21.19 -6.58 -22.88
C ILE A 533 -21.51 -5.65 -24.06
N THR A 534 -20.48 -5.27 -24.80
CA THR A 534 -20.54 -4.28 -25.89
C THR A 534 -20.37 -4.90 -27.27
N GLY A 535 -19.69 -6.05 -27.35
CA GLY A 535 -19.21 -6.65 -28.60
C GLY A 535 -17.94 -6.01 -29.12
N ASN A 536 -17.34 -5.10 -28.35
CA ASN A 536 -16.09 -4.44 -28.68
C ASN A 536 -14.98 -4.91 -27.73
N PHE A 537 -13.91 -5.48 -28.29
CA PHE A 537 -12.79 -6.00 -27.52
C PHE A 537 -11.82 -4.86 -27.28
N TYR A 538 -12.11 -4.08 -26.25
CA TYR A 538 -11.28 -2.95 -25.83
C TYR A 538 -10.65 -3.23 -24.48
N PHE A 539 -10.21 -2.18 -23.78
CA PHE A 539 -9.32 -2.32 -22.63
C PHE A 539 -9.94 -3.15 -21.50
N ALA A 540 -11.19 -2.88 -21.12
CA ALA A 540 -11.86 -3.64 -20.05
C ALA A 540 -11.94 -5.14 -20.38
N THR A 541 -12.28 -5.49 -21.63
CA THR A 541 -12.29 -6.88 -22.09
C THR A 541 -10.88 -7.47 -22.16
N LYS A 542 -9.89 -6.71 -22.60
CA LYS A 542 -8.49 -7.14 -22.63
C LYS A 542 -7.95 -7.44 -21.23
N GLN A 543 -8.20 -6.55 -20.26
CA GLN A 543 -7.80 -6.74 -18.87
C GLN A 543 -8.50 -7.93 -18.25
N ALA A 544 -9.80 -8.10 -18.51
CA ALA A 544 -10.52 -9.28 -18.06
C ALA A 544 -9.97 -10.57 -18.68
N VAL A 545 -9.53 -10.55 -19.94
CA VAL A 545 -8.84 -11.68 -20.55
C VAL A 545 -7.47 -11.93 -19.90
N ILE A 546 -6.68 -10.89 -19.60
CA ILE A 546 -5.40 -11.02 -18.89
C ILE A 546 -5.61 -11.71 -17.54
N ARG A 547 -6.51 -11.17 -16.71
CA ARG A 547 -6.84 -11.74 -15.39
C ARG A 547 -7.34 -13.17 -15.50
N PHE A 548 -8.16 -13.46 -16.51
CA PHE A 548 -8.62 -14.83 -16.79
C PHE A 548 -7.46 -15.75 -17.18
N GLN A 549 -6.54 -15.29 -18.03
CA GLN A 549 -5.36 -16.06 -18.44
C GLN A 549 -4.43 -16.34 -17.27
N GLU A 550 -4.24 -15.37 -16.38
CA GLU A 550 -3.42 -15.49 -15.18
C GLU A 550 -4.09 -16.42 -14.15
N LYS A 551 -5.41 -16.32 -13.96
CA LYS A 551 -6.18 -17.27 -13.14
C LYS A 551 -6.01 -18.73 -13.59
N TYR A 552 -5.83 -18.96 -14.89
CA TYR A 552 -5.61 -20.29 -15.47
C TYR A 552 -4.21 -20.42 -16.10
N ALA A 553 -3.20 -19.79 -15.48
CA ALA A 553 -1.85 -19.71 -16.06
C ALA A 553 -1.22 -21.07 -16.36
N SER A 554 -1.46 -22.08 -15.52
CA SER A 554 -0.91 -23.43 -15.72
C SER A 554 -1.44 -24.14 -16.96
N GLU A 555 -2.64 -23.79 -17.41
CA GLU A 555 -3.31 -24.42 -18.55
C GLU A 555 -3.23 -23.57 -19.82
N ILE A 556 -3.12 -22.24 -19.68
CA ILE A 556 -3.12 -21.31 -20.81
C ILE A 556 -1.73 -20.79 -21.15
N LEU A 557 -0.94 -20.40 -20.14
CA LEU A 557 0.31 -19.64 -20.30
C LEU A 557 1.54 -20.55 -20.26
N LEU A 558 1.67 -21.41 -19.25
CA LEU A 558 2.82 -22.31 -19.07
C LEU A 558 3.09 -23.21 -20.29
N PRO A 559 2.08 -23.84 -20.93
CA PRO A 559 2.33 -24.69 -22.11
C PRO A 559 2.86 -23.91 -23.32
N LEU A 560 2.69 -22.60 -23.34
CA LEU A 560 3.17 -21.70 -24.39
C LEU A 560 4.47 -20.97 -24.00
N GLY A 561 5.03 -21.25 -22.82
CA GLY A 561 6.22 -20.56 -22.30
C GLY A 561 5.98 -19.09 -21.93
N LEU A 562 4.72 -18.68 -21.70
CA LEU A 562 4.36 -17.32 -21.34
C LEU A 562 4.30 -17.16 -19.81
N GLN A 563 4.82 -16.03 -19.32
CA GLN A 563 4.89 -15.71 -17.88
C GLN A 563 3.77 -14.77 -17.41
N ALA A 564 3.08 -14.09 -18.33
CA ALA A 564 2.01 -13.14 -18.02
C ALA A 564 0.87 -13.23 -19.04
N GLY A 565 -0.33 -12.77 -18.63
CA GLY A 565 -1.48 -12.70 -19.52
C GLY A 565 -1.23 -11.73 -20.68
N THR A 566 -1.65 -12.11 -21.88
CA THR A 566 -1.43 -11.32 -23.11
C THR A 566 -2.63 -10.45 -23.48
N GLY A 567 -3.82 -10.81 -22.98
CA GLY A 567 -5.08 -10.19 -23.39
C GLY A 567 -5.51 -10.59 -24.81
N TYR A 568 -4.85 -11.59 -25.39
CA TYR A 568 -5.16 -12.18 -26.69
C TYR A 568 -5.84 -13.53 -26.49
N VAL A 569 -7.07 -13.69 -27.01
CA VAL A 569 -7.83 -14.94 -26.91
C VAL A 569 -7.42 -15.87 -28.04
N GLY A 570 -6.26 -16.51 -27.86
CA GLY A 570 -5.68 -17.49 -28.78
C GLY A 570 -6.16 -18.93 -28.55
N GLY A 571 -5.51 -19.90 -29.20
CA GLY A 571 -5.87 -21.33 -29.15
C GLY A 571 -6.07 -21.88 -27.73
N SER A 572 -5.09 -21.73 -26.85
CA SER A 572 -5.17 -22.23 -25.46
C SER A 572 -6.25 -21.53 -24.63
N THR A 573 -6.38 -20.20 -24.76
CA THR A 573 -7.43 -19.43 -24.07
C THR A 573 -8.83 -19.83 -24.54
N ARG A 574 -9.04 -20.00 -25.85
CA ARG A 574 -10.33 -20.48 -26.41
C ARG A 574 -10.64 -21.89 -25.94
N SER A 575 -9.65 -22.79 -25.93
CA SER A 575 -9.82 -24.16 -25.45
C SER A 575 -10.35 -24.16 -24.01
N LYS A 576 -9.73 -23.36 -23.13
CA LYS A 576 -10.16 -23.25 -21.73
C LYS A 576 -11.54 -22.63 -21.58
N ILE A 577 -11.83 -21.55 -22.31
CA ILE A 577 -13.16 -20.92 -22.28
C ILE A 577 -14.24 -21.90 -22.74
N ASN A 578 -14.02 -22.59 -23.86
CA ASN A 578 -14.97 -23.56 -24.40
C ASN A 578 -15.17 -24.76 -23.47
N GLN A 579 -14.12 -25.24 -22.81
CA GLN A 579 -14.21 -26.26 -21.77
C GLN A 579 -15.12 -25.82 -20.62
N LEU A 580 -14.96 -24.59 -20.13
CA LEU A 580 -15.76 -24.03 -19.04
C LEU A 580 -17.21 -23.73 -19.46
N LEU A 581 -17.45 -23.47 -20.74
CA LEU A 581 -18.79 -23.37 -21.33
C LEU A 581 -19.44 -24.73 -21.63
N GLY A 582 -18.69 -25.84 -21.51
CA GLY A 582 -19.16 -27.19 -21.86
C GLY A 582 -19.35 -27.42 -23.37
N LYS A 583 -18.49 -26.84 -24.22
CA LYS A 583 -18.62 -26.80 -25.70
C LYS A 583 -17.40 -27.31 -26.47
#